data_AF-A0A1W6MQM2-F1
#
_entry.id   AF-A0A1W6MQM2-F1
#
_cell.length_a   1.000
_cell.length_b   1.000
_cell.length_c   1.000
_cell.angle_alpha   90.00
_cell.angle_beta   90.00
_cell.angle_gamma   90.00
#
_symmetry.space_group_name_H-M   'P 1'
#
loop_
_entity.id
_entity.type
_entity.pdbx_description
1 polymer ?
#
loop_
_entity_poly.entity_id
_entity_poly.type
_entity_poly.pdbx_seq_one_letter_code
_entity_poly.pdbx_strand_id
1 'polypeptide(L)'
;MSYVVRSYLRRLDAHLARVSDVGQRIRLLDGERERVDRLERALSRWALCDCNFRPQPTRFSAFDLALVHGALIIRLKTAQAPERRDPEEKPHASRQP
;
A
#
# COMPACT_ATOMS: atom_id res chain seq x y z
N MET A 1 -16.68 -6.53 2.73
CA MET A 1 -15.67 -5.67 2.06
C MET A 1 -16.32 -4.99 0.86
N SER A 2 -16.35 -3.66 0.84
CA SER A 2 -17.07 -2.83 -0.15
C SER A 2 -16.57 -3.05 -1.59
N TYR A 3 -17.47 -2.99 -2.57
CA TYR A 3 -17.13 -3.00 -4.01
C TYR A 3 -16.15 -1.87 -4.35
N VAL A 4 -16.30 -0.71 -3.70
CA VAL A 4 -15.47 0.47 -3.93
C VAL A 4 -14.01 0.21 -3.53
N VAL A 5 -13.79 -0.42 -2.37
CA VAL A 5 -12.46 -0.83 -1.88
C VAL A 5 -11.84 -1.87 -2.80
N ARG A 6 -12.58 -2.92 -3.17
CA ARG A 6 -12.09 -3.97 -4.09
C ARG A 6 -11.69 -3.40 -5.45
N SER A 7 -12.56 -2.57 -6.03
CA SER A 7 -12.32 -1.91 -7.33
C SER A 7 -11.13 -0.96 -7.28
N TYR A 8 -10.92 -0.28 -6.15
CA TYR A 8 -9.75 0.57 -5.94
C TYR A 8 -8.45 -0.26 -5.88
N LEU A 9 -8.39 -1.26 -4.99
CA LEU A 9 -7.20 -2.10 -4.82
C LEU A 9 -6.84 -2.83 -6.12
N ARG A 10 -7.81 -3.35 -6.86
CA ARG A 10 -7.57 -3.99 -8.17
C ARG A 10 -6.91 -3.03 -9.18
N ARG A 11 -7.34 -1.78 -9.21
CA ARG A 11 -6.74 -0.76 -10.10
C ARG A 11 -5.33 -0.41 -9.66
N LEU A 12 -5.11 -0.29 -8.37
CA LEU A 12 -3.78 -0.06 -7.81
C LEU A 12 -2.83 -1.22 -8.13
N ASP A 13 -3.27 -2.46 -7.93
CA ASP A 13 -2.48 -3.65 -8.23
C ASP A 13 -2.13 -3.73 -9.74
N ALA A 14 -3.09 -3.42 -10.61
CA ALA A 14 -2.83 -3.33 -12.06
C ALA A 14 -1.85 -2.22 -12.43
N HIS A 15 -1.83 -1.11 -11.69
CA HIS A 15 -0.87 -0.03 -11.91
C HIS A 15 0.53 -0.41 -11.43
N LEU A 16 0.64 -1.00 -10.23
CA LEU A 16 1.89 -1.50 -9.67
C LEU A 16 2.52 -2.59 -10.54
N ALA A 17 1.71 -3.47 -11.14
CA ALA A 17 2.18 -4.50 -12.05
C ALA A 17 2.86 -3.93 -13.32
N ARG A 18 2.53 -2.70 -13.72
CA ARG A 18 3.14 -2.03 -14.88
C ARG A 18 4.44 -1.30 -14.55
N VAL A 19 4.69 -1.01 -13.28
CA VAL A 19 5.93 -0.34 -12.84
C VAL A 19 6.96 -1.44 -12.60
N SER A 20 8.05 -1.49 -13.36
CA SER A 20 9.07 -2.54 -13.18
C SER A 20 10.07 -2.21 -12.07
N ASP A 21 10.32 -0.92 -11.83
CA ASP A 21 11.26 -0.44 -10.82
C ASP A 21 10.67 -0.54 -9.40
N VAL A 22 11.38 -1.24 -8.52
CA VAL A 22 10.98 -1.41 -7.11
C VAL A 22 10.95 -0.06 -6.39
N GLY A 23 11.91 0.84 -6.67
CA GLY A 23 11.93 2.17 -6.04
C GLY A 23 10.72 3.02 -6.40
N GLN A 24 10.28 2.99 -7.65
CA GLN A 24 9.04 3.62 -8.11
C GLN A 24 7.79 2.97 -7.51
N ARG A 25 7.74 1.62 -7.39
CA ARG A 25 6.63 0.92 -6.72
C ARG A 25 6.48 1.36 -5.26
N ILE A 26 7.59 1.44 -4.53
CA ILE A 26 7.61 1.90 -3.13
C ILE A 26 7.11 3.35 -3.04
N ARG A 27 7.63 4.26 -3.88
CA ARG A 27 7.18 5.67 -3.91
C ARG A 27 5.69 5.81 -4.22
N LEU A 28 5.16 4.97 -5.11
CA LEU A 28 3.74 4.96 -5.45
C LEU A 28 2.88 4.49 -4.28
N LEU A 29 3.26 3.38 -3.66
CA LEU A 29 2.58 2.85 -2.47
C LEU A 29 2.58 3.86 -1.33
N ASP A 30 3.70 4.53 -1.10
CA ASP A 30 3.82 5.53 -0.04
C ASP A 30 2.96 6.78 -0.33
N GLY A 31 2.97 7.26 -1.58
CA GLY A 31 2.12 8.37 -2.00
C GLY A 31 0.61 8.08 -1.85
N GLU A 32 0.17 6.88 -2.19
CA GLU A 32 -1.23 6.48 -1.97
C GLU A 32 -1.54 6.28 -0.48
N ARG A 33 -0.59 5.80 0.33
CA ARG A 33 -0.74 5.71 1.79
C ARG A 33 -0.96 7.09 2.40
N GLU A 34 -0.10 8.05 2.09
CA GLU A 34 -0.22 9.42 2.60
C GLU A 34 -1.55 10.08 2.17
N ARG A 35 -2.02 9.78 0.96
CA ARG A 35 -3.30 10.29 0.47
C ARG A 35 -4.47 9.74 1.28
N VAL A 36 -4.46 8.43 1.58
CA VAL A 36 -5.48 7.78 2.42
C VAL A 36 -5.41 8.34 3.85
N ASP A 37 -4.22 8.47 4.42
CA ASP A 37 -3.99 9.11 5.73
C ASP A 37 -4.59 10.51 5.83
N ARG A 38 -4.40 11.34 4.78
CA ARG A 38 -4.97 12.70 4.75
C ARG A 38 -6.51 12.67 4.75
N LEU A 39 -7.11 11.72 4.03
CA LEU A 39 -8.57 11.54 4.01
C LEU A 39 -9.10 11.04 5.36
N GLU A 40 -8.41 10.09 5.99
CA GLU A 40 -8.75 9.60 7.33
C GLU A 40 -8.73 10.74 8.35
N ARG A 41 -7.64 11.53 8.38
CA ARG A 41 -7.54 12.70 9.27
C ARG A 41 -8.58 13.77 8.96
N ALA A 42 -8.96 13.97 7.70
CA ALA A 42 -10.02 14.92 7.34
C ALA A 42 -11.39 14.47 7.85
N LEU A 43 -11.72 13.18 7.71
CA LEU A 43 -12.96 12.62 8.23
C LEU A 43 -12.99 12.61 9.76
N SER A 44 -11.88 12.23 10.42
CA SER A 44 -11.79 12.26 11.88
C SER A 44 -11.92 13.68 12.44
N ARG A 45 -11.28 14.68 11.81
CA ARG A 45 -11.44 16.09 12.20
C ARG A 45 -12.87 16.57 12.02
N TRP A 46 -13.52 16.20 10.91
CA TRP A 46 -14.92 16.55 10.70
C TRP A 46 -15.85 15.89 11.74
N ALA A 47 -15.59 14.64 12.11
CA ALA A 47 -16.36 13.95 13.15
C ALA A 47 -16.17 14.55 14.56
N LEU A 48 -15.00 15.15 14.83
CA LEU A 48 -14.67 15.76 16.12
C LEU A 48 -15.04 17.25 16.22
N CYS A 49 -15.15 17.94 15.08
CA CYS A 49 -15.50 19.36 15.02
C CYS A 49 -16.94 19.52 14.52
N ASP A 50 -17.83 19.97 15.40
CA ASP A 50 -19.23 20.31 15.09
C ASP A 50 -19.36 21.59 14.23
N CYS A 51 -18.36 21.88 13.39
CA CYS A 51 -18.18 23.18 12.76
C CYS A 51 -17.56 23.07 11.37
N ASN A 52 -18.30 23.61 10.37
CA ASN A 52 -17.96 24.20 9.05
C ASN A 52 -16.88 23.58 8.14
N PHE A 53 -16.11 22.58 8.57
CA PHE A 53 -15.11 21.90 7.78
C PHE A 53 -15.76 20.72 7.06
N ARG A 54 -16.21 20.92 5.82
CA ARG A 54 -16.64 19.78 5.00
C ARG A 54 -15.40 19.09 4.43
N PRO A 55 -15.14 17.81 4.78
CA PRO A 55 -14.06 17.07 4.16
C PRO A 55 -14.32 17.00 2.64
N GLN A 56 -13.26 16.91 1.84
CA GLN A 56 -13.43 16.73 0.40
C GLN A 56 -14.33 15.52 0.13
N PRO A 57 -15.24 15.61 -0.86
CA PRO A 57 -16.13 14.51 -1.18
C PRO A 57 -15.30 13.27 -1.52
N THR A 58 -15.45 12.25 -0.71
CA THR A 58 -14.83 10.94 -0.90
C THR A 58 -15.94 9.89 -0.99
N ARG A 59 -15.76 8.95 -1.91
CA ARG A 59 -16.64 7.78 -2.04
C ARG A 59 -16.35 6.70 -0.99
N PHE A 60 -15.33 6.90 -0.16
CA PHE A 60 -14.91 5.96 0.87
C PHE A 60 -15.46 6.41 2.22
N SER A 61 -16.08 5.47 2.94
CA SER A 61 -16.35 5.65 4.36
C SER A 61 -15.04 5.62 5.17
N ALA A 62 -15.08 6.03 6.44
CA ALA A 62 -13.93 5.91 7.34
C ALA A 62 -13.46 4.44 7.46
N PHE A 63 -14.41 3.49 7.50
CA PHE A 63 -14.09 2.06 7.52
C PHE A 63 -13.43 1.59 6.22
N ASP A 64 -13.90 2.08 5.06
CA ASP A 64 -13.28 1.76 3.78
C ASP A 64 -11.83 2.27 3.69
N LEU A 65 -11.56 3.47 4.20
CA LEU A 65 -10.20 4.02 4.24
C LEU A 65 -9.30 3.16 5.13
N ALA A 66 -9.75 2.73 6.30
CA ALA A 66 -8.97 1.85 7.18
C ALA A 66 -8.59 0.52 6.51
N LEU A 67 -9.50 -0.07 5.74
CA LEU A 67 -9.21 -1.28 4.95
C LEU A 67 -8.18 -1.02 3.86
N VAL A 68 -8.28 0.10 3.14
CA VAL A 68 -7.31 0.48 2.12
C VAL A 68 -5.95 0.77 2.74
N HIS A 69 -5.91 1.50 3.86
CA HIS A 69 -4.69 1.85 4.57
C HIS A 69 -3.95 0.58 5.04
N GLY A 70 -4.65 -0.36 5.68
CA GLY A 70 -4.07 -1.65 6.07
C GLY A 70 -3.49 -2.43 4.88
N ALA A 71 -4.20 -2.45 3.75
CA ALA A 71 -3.75 -3.11 2.52
C ALA A 71 -2.50 -2.45 1.89
N LEU A 72 -2.35 -1.13 2.01
CA LEU A 72 -1.18 -0.37 1.54
C LEU A 72 0.04 -0.63 2.42
N ILE A 73 -0.12 -0.65 3.75
CA ILE A 73 0.96 -0.95 4.70
C ILE A 73 1.57 -2.33 4.43
N ILE A 74 0.72 -3.34 4.23
CA ILE A 74 1.19 -4.71 3.94
C ILE A 74 2.03 -4.72 2.66
N ARG A 75 1.52 -4.12 1.58
CA ARG A 75 2.22 -4.06 0.29
C ARG A 75 3.54 -3.31 0.39
N LEU A 76 3.56 -2.19 1.11
CA LEU A 76 4.78 -1.40 1.32
C LEU A 76 5.84 -2.23 2.06
N LYS A 77 5.44 -2.92 3.13
CA LYS A 77 6.34 -3.83 3.87
C LYS A 77 6.86 -4.96 2.99
N THR A 78 6.01 -5.54 2.13
CA THR A 78 6.42 -6.58 1.19
C THR A 78 7.40 -6.05 0.15
N ALA A 79 7.16 -4.86 -0.41
CA ALA A 79 8.05 -4.25 -1.40
C ALA A 79 9.40 -3.81 -0.81
N GLN A 80 9.42 -3.47 0.49
CA GLN A 80 10.62 -3.09 1.23
C GLN A 80 11.37 -4.29 1.84
N ALA A 81 10.77 -5.48 1.81
CA ALA A 81 11.43 -6.66 2.32
C ALA A 81 12.69 -6.90 1.47
N PRO A 82 13.88 -7.06 2.10
CA PRO A 82 15.06 -7.43 1.35
C PRO A 82 14.74 -8.73 0.62
N GLU A 83 15.03 -8.79 -0.69
CA GLU A 83 15.04 -10.07 -1.40
C GLU A 83 15.87 -11.02 -0.54
N ARG A 84 15.23 -12.07 -0.03
CA ARG A 84 15.97 -13.15 0.61
C ARG A 84 16.91 -13.66 -0.47
N ARG A 85 18.18 -13.25 -0.41
CA ARG A 85 19.25 -13.92 -1.13
C ARG A 85 19.10 -15.39 -0.77
N ASP A 86 18.81 -16.21 -1.77
CA ASP A 86 18.95 -17.65 -1.64
C ASP A 86 20.31 -17.90 -0.98
N PRO A 87 20.38 -18.71 0.10
CA PRO A 87 21.67 -19.10 0.63
C PRO A 87 22.40 -19.81 -0.51
N GLU A 88 23.49 -19.20 -0.95
CA GLU A 88 24.38 -19.68 -2.00
C GLU A 88 24.50 -21.20 -1.91
N GLU A 89 24.08 -21.83 -3.01
CA GLU A 89 24.41 -23.18 -3.41
C GLU A 89 25.88 -23.44 -3.02
N LYS A 90 26.09 -24.30 -2.02
CA LYS A 90 27.45 -24.67 -1.58
C LYS A 90 28.22 -25.15 -2.81
N PRO A 91 29.45 -24.65 -3.05
CA PRO A 91 30.21 -25.05 -4.23
C PRO A 91 30.43 -26.55 -4.17
N HIS A 92 30.04 -27.19 -5.27
CA HIS A 92 30.33 -28.57 -5.60
C HIS A 92 31.84 -28.81 -5.47
N ALA A 93 32.28 -29.34 -4.33
CA ALA A 93 33.63 -29.82 -4.15
C ALA A 93 33.77 -31.18 -4.85
N SER A 94 33.66 -31.16 -6.18
CA SER A 94 34.27 -32.19 -7.01
C SER A 94 35.77 -31.94 -6.97
N ARG A 95 36.50 -32.79 -6.23
CA ARG A 95 37.89 -33.15 -6.51
C ARG A 95 38.25 -34.44 -5.76
N GLN A 96 38.05 -35.54 -6.47
CA GLN A 96 38.89 -36.74 -6.43
C GLN A 96 40.37 -36.36 -6.70
N PRO A 97 41.38 -37.15 -6.31
CA PRO A 97 41.48 -38.62 -6.44
C PRO A 97 41.29 -39.41 -5.15
#